data_AF-E4X1S6-F1
#
_entry.id   AF-E4X1S6-F1
#
_cell.length_a   1.000
_cell.length_b   1.000
_cell.length_c   1.000
_cell.angle_alpha   90.00
_cell.angle_beta   90.00
_cell.angle_gamma   90.00
#
_symmetry.space_group_name_H-M   'P 1'
#
loop_
_entity.id
_entity.type
_entity.pdbx_description
1 polymer ?
#
loop_
_entity_poly.entity_id
_entity_poly.type
_entity_poly.pdbx_seq_one_letter_code
_entity_poly.pdbx_strand_id
1 'polypeptide(L)'
;MSNSLLRFYLLAEKGMRPVLFNALSFAQQEQQYCSEISEANAQLRRILGRLSLYYSRKVILGAAPNEKSVRFGENGKPIVDGLNISISHAATLGDMQLCVCTASKDIGAEYGIDIALRDKPINWKSSPEVFISKLRMNKSMGTPNEWDQIMAKNSVNEQLNEFYRFWAVKESVLKATGAGASAMRPSRIDIFTETEHPFELGGDLHLEDTSFLIGKSTC
;
A
#
# COMPACT_ATOMS: atom_id res chain seq x y z
N MET A 1 -25.57 -4.73 10.40
CA MET A 1 -25.23 -4.13 9.09
C MET A 1 -23.99 -4.85 8.59
N SER A 2 -24.03 -5.56 7.46
CA SER A 2 -22.85 -6.24 6.94
C SER A 2 -21.88 -5.18 6.44
N ASN A 3 -20.76 -4.96 7.14
CA ASN A 3 -19.66 -4.14 6.61
C ASN A 3 -19.09 -4.87 5.39
N SER A 4 -19.64 -4.54 4.21
CA SER A 4 -19.23 -5.08 2.92
C SER A 4 -17.86 -4.56 2.50
N LEU A 5 -17.40 -3.46 3.08
CA LEU A 5 -16.12 -2.82 2.81
C LEU A 5 -15.36 -2.59 4.12
N LEU A 6 -14.10 -3.02 4.14
CA LEU A 6 -13.15 -2.84 5.24
C LEU A 6 -11.99 -1.99 4.72
N ARG A 7 -11.65 -0.93 5.45
CA ARG A 7 -10.45 -0.10 5.21
C ARG A 7 -9.74 0.11 6.53
N PHE A 8 -8.44 -0.11 6.56
CA PHE A 8 -7.62 0.08 7.75
C PHE A 8 -6.15 0.29 7.36
N TYR A 9 -5.37 0.72 8.35
CA TYR A 9 -3.93 0.74 8.25
C TYR A 9 -3.31 0.03 9.47
N LEU A 10 -2.09 -0.45 9.29
CA LEU A 10 -1.23 -0.97 10.33
C LEU A 10 0.03 -0.14 10.38
N LEU A 11 0.40 0.32 11.57
CA LEU A 11 1.64 1.02 11.84
C LEU A 11 2.41 0.22 12.88
N ALA A 12 3.67 -0.12 12.60
CA ALA A 12 4.49 -0.88 13.53
C ALA A 12 5.93 -0.39 13.52
N GLU A 13 6.53 -0.36 14.70
CA GLU A 13 7.96 -0.11 14.86
C GLU A 13 8.76 -1.35 14.50
N LYS A 14 9.98 -1.15 13.99
CA LYS A 14 10.94 -2.20 13.64
C LYS A 14 11.12 -3.26 14.73
N GLY A 15 11.10 -2.85 16.00
CA GLY A 15 11.21 -3.73 17.16
C GLY A 15 10.10 -4.77 17.28
N MET A 16 8.92 -4.52 16.69
CA MET A 16 7.79 -5.46 16.70
C MET A 16 7.98 -6.64 15.74
N ARG A 17 8.96 -6.56 14.81
CA ARG A 17 9.18 -7.59 13.78
C ARG A 17 9.26 -9.01 14.35
N PRO A 18 10.07 -9.33 15.38
CA PRO A 18 10.16 -10.71 15.88
C PRO A 18 8.85 -11.19 16.50
N VAL A 19 8.14 -10.30 17.22
CA VAL A 19 6.86 -10.62 17.87
C VAL A 19 5.80 -10.94 16.81
N LEU A 20 5.65 -10.07 15.81
CA LEU A 20 4.68 -10.26 14.74
C LEU A 20 5.01 -11.47 13.86
N PHE A 21 6.30 -11.70 13.58
CA PHE A 21 6.74 -12.86 12.81
C PHE A 21 6.43 -14.18 13.51
N ASN A 22 6.57 -14.25 14.83
CA ASN A 22 6.27 -15.45 15.60
C ASN A 22 4.77 -15.65 15.85
N ALA A 23 4.00 -14.57 15.97
CA ALA A 23 2.56 -14.62 16.19
C ALA A 23 1.78 -15.09 14.95
N LEU A 24 2.27 -14.72 13.77
CA LEU A 24 1.75 -15.19 12.50
C LEU A 24 2.43 -16.53 12.22
N SER A 25 1.76 -17.65 12.50
CA SER A 25 2.26 -19.00 12.17
C SER A 25 2.39 -19.17 10.65
N PHE A 26 3.39 -18.52 10.04
CA PHE A 26 3.58 -18.42 8.61
C PHE A 26 3.91 -19.77 8.00
N ALA A 27 3.44 -20.00 6.77
CA ALA A 27 3.81 -21.13 5.96
C ALA A 27 5.33 -21.14 5.79
N GLN A 28 5.93 -22.32 5.71
CA GLN A 28 7.37 -22.48 5.51
C GLN A 28 7.89 -21.66 4.31
N GLN A 29 7.11 -21.59 3.23
CA GLN A 29 7.45 -20.78 2.05
C GLN A 29 7.47 -19.27 2.35
N GLU A 30 6.53 -18.74 3.14
CA GLU A 30 6.51 -17.32 3.51
C GLU A 30 7.60 -17.00 4.55
N GLN A 31 7.92 -17.95 5.44
CA GLN A 31 9.07 -17.81 6.33
C GLN A 31 10.38 -17.71 5.54
N GLN A 32 10.56 -18.57 4.54
CA GLN A 32 11.73 -18.54 3.65
C GLN A 32 11.80 -17.25 2.85
N TYR A 33 10.68 -16.81 2.26
CA TYR A 33 10.67 -15.55 1.50
C TYR A 33 10.99 -14.35 2.40
N CYS A 34 10.47 -14.32 3.64
CA CYS A 34 10.81 -13.25 4.58
C CYS A 34 12.30 -13.28 4.98
N SER A 35 12.92 -14.45 5.09
CA SER A 35 14.35 -14.55 5.45
C SER A 35 15.28 -14.12 4.32
N GLU A 36 14.85 -14.21 3.05
CA GLU A 36 15.58 -13.72 1.88
C GLU A 36 15.66 -12.18 1.80
N ILE A 37 14.72 -11.47 2.44
CA ILE A 37 14.74 -10.01 2.49
C ILE A 37 15.78 -9.55 3.51
N SER A 38 16.90 -8.97 3.09
CA SER A 38 17.97 -8.54 4.00
C SER A 38 17.61 -7.32 4.86
N GLU A 39 16.70 -6.47 4.38
CA GLU A 39 16.33 -5.20 5.01
C GLU A 39 15.19 -5.41 6.02
N ALA A 40 15.45 -5.23 7.31
CA ALA A 40 14.50 -5.53 8.38
C ALA A 40 13.18 -4.72 8.30
N ASN A 41 13.21 -3.48 7.81
CA ASN A 41 11.98 -2.71 7.62
C ASN A 41 11.17 -3.24 6.44
N ALA A 42 11.81 -3.73 5.38
CA ALA A 42 11.14 -4.41 4.27
C ALA A 42 10.51 -5.73 4.73
N GLN A 43 11.20 -6.50 5.56
CA GLN A 43 10.62 -7.67 6.22
C GLN A 43 9.36 -7.28 7.02
N LEU A 44 9.43 -6.22 7.83
CA LEU A 44 8.28 -5.77 8.62
C LEU A 44 7.11 -5.34 7.73
N ARG A 45 7.33 -4.54 6.67
CA ARG A 45 6.27 -4.18 5.71
C ARG A 45 5.62 -5.41 5.07
N ARG A 46 6.41 -6.44 4.76
CA ARG A 46 5.91 -7.72 4.25
C ARG A 46 5.02 -8.44 5.27
N ILE A 47 5.45 -8.50 6.53
CA ILE A 47 4.69 -9.08 7.64
C ILE A 47 3.35 -8.35 7.82
N LEU A 48 3.35 -7.02 7.83
CA LEU A 48 2.13 -6.20 7.93
C LEU A 48 1.16 -6.46 6.77
N GLY A 49 1.68 -6.63 5.55
CA GLY A 49 0.86 -7.01 4.40
C GLY A 49 0.19 -8.38 4.59
N ARG A 50 0.89 -9.38 5.10
CA ARG A 50 0.31 -10.70 5.37
C ARG A 50 -0.75 -10.67 6.47
N LEU A 51 -0.45 -9.96 7.55
CA LEU A 51 -1.38 -9.74 8.65
C LEU A 51 -2.67 -9.07 8.15
N SER A 52 -2.56 -8.11 7.23
CA SER A 52 -3.71 -7.44 6.61
C SER A 52 -4.60 -8.41 5.84
N LEU A 53 -4.02 -9.39 5.12
CA LEU A 53 -4.79 -10.44 4.43
C LEU A 53 -5.57 -11.31 5.43
N TYR A 54 -4.90 -11.78 6.49
CA TYR A 54 -5.50 -12.65 7.49
C TYR A 54 -6.59 -11.94 8.29
N TYR A 55 -6.34 -10.70 8.70
CA TYR A 55 -7.32 -9.88 9.41
C TYR A 55 -8.57 -9.64 8.55
N SER A 56 -8.40 -9.24 7.29
CA SER A 56 -9.52 -9.00 6.37
C SER A 56 -10.36 -10.26 6.19
N ARG A 57 -9.72 -11.43 6.05
CA ARG A 57 -10.42 -12.72 5.95
C ARG A 57 -11.18 -13.09 7.21
N LYS A 58 -10.59 -12.89 8.38
CA LYS A 58 -11.28 -13.12 9.65
C LYS A 58 -12.50 -12.21 9.81
N VAL A 59 -12.33 -10.91 9.59
CA VAL A 59 -13.39 -9.92 9.79
C VAL A 59 -14.52 -10.07 8.78
N ILE A 60 -14.19 -10.23 7.51
CA ILE A 60 -15.20 -10.23 6.44
C ILE A 60 -15.80 -11.62 6.26
N LEU A 61 -14.99 -12.68 6.20
CA LEU A 61 -15.48 -14.05 5.93
C LEU A 61 -15.81 -14.84 7.20
N GLY A 62 -15.44 -14.37 8.40
CA GLY A 62 -15.59 -15.15 9.64
C GLY A 62 -14.69 -16.39 9.68
N ALA A 63 -13.72 -16.51 8.77
CA ALA A 63 -12.90 -17.70 8.60
C ALA A 63 -11.59 -17.61 9.40
N ALA A 64 -11.20 -18.72 10.04
CA ALA A 64 -9.90 -18.84 10.68
C ALA A 64 -8.76 -18.73 9.63
N PRO A 65 -7.59 -18.16 9.97
CA PRO A 65 -6.45 -18.08 9.06
C PRO A 65 -6.11 -19.47 8.49
N ASN A 66 -6.19 -19.62 7.17
CA ASN A 66 -5.74 -20.82 6.46
C ASN A 66 -4.89 -20.34 5.30
N GLU A 67 -3.60 -20.65 5.36
CA GLU A 67 -2.58 -20.13 4.45
C GLU A 67 -2.76 -20.62 3.02
N LYS A 68 -3.43 -21.76 2.83
CA LYS A 68 -3.75 -22.29 1.49
C LYS A 68 -4.78 -21.43 0.74
N SER A 69 -5.38 -20.43 1.39
CA SER A 69 -6.38 -19.55 0.78
C SER A 69 -5.82 -18.30 0.11
N VAL A 70 -4.52 -18.03 0.24
CA VAL A 70 -3.86 -16.89 -0.42
C VAL A 70 -3.06 -17.39 -1.61
N ARG A 71 -3.46 -16.98 -2.81
CA ARG A 71 -2.73 -17.20 -4.06
C ARG A 71 -2.18 -15.87 -4.57
N PHE A 72 -1.30 -15.91 -5.57
CA PHE A 72 -0.77 -14.70 -6.21
C PHE A 72 -1.04 -14.76 -7.71
N GLY A 73 -1.52 -13.66 -8.27
CA GLY A 73 -1.62 -13.49 -9.71
C GLY A 73 -0.25 -13.34 -10.37
N GLU A 74 -0.23 -13.26 -11.69
CA GLU A 74 0.99 -13.16 -12.51
C GLU A 74 1.92 -12.03 -12.07
N ASN A 75 1.36 -10.89 -11.67
CA ASN A 75 2.12 -9.71 -11.21
C ASN A 75 2.20 -9.58 -9.68
N GLY A 76 1.99 -10.68 -8.94
CA GLY A 76 2.13 -10.71 -7.48
C GLY A 76 0.95 -10.12 -6.69
N LYS A 77 -0.16 -9.74 -7.35
CA LYS A 77 -1.40 -9.33 -6.66
C LYS A 77 -1.94 -10.50 -5.81
N PRO A 78 -2.20 -10.32 -4.50
CA PRO A 78 -2.78 -11.37 -3.68
C PRO A 78 -4.23 -11.65 -4.11
N ILE A 79 -4.56 -12.93 -4.21
CA ILE A 79 -5.89 -13.45 -4.51
C ILE A 79 -6.35 -14.24 -3.30
N VAL A 80 -7.45 -13.83 -2.70
CA VAL A 80 -8.05 -14.51 -1.54
C VAL A 80 -9.48 -14.88 -1.88
N ASP A 81 -9.80 -16.16 -1.84
CA ASP A 81 -11.11 -16.64 -2.26
C ASP A 81 -12.23 -15.99 -1.44
N GLY A 82 -13.22 -15.40 -2.13
CA GLY A 82 -14.34 -14.67 -1.51
C GLY A 82 -14.03 -13.24 -1.08
N LEU A 83 -12.83 -12.72 -1.36
CA LEU A 83 -12.46 -11.33 -1.10
C LEU A 83 -11.83 -10.67 -2.31
N ASN A 84 -12.26 -9.44 -2.58
CA ASN A 84 -11.41 -8.50 -3.29
C ASN A 84 -10.60 -7.69 -2.29
N ILE A 85 -9.28 -7.72 -2.43
CA ILE A 85 -8.33 -7.10 -1.49
C ILE A 85 -7.21 -6.39 -2.24
N SER A 86 -6.83 -5.23 -1.71
CA SER A 86 -5.66 -4.48 -2.17
C SER A 86 -4.88 -3.95 -0.98
N ILE A 87 -3.56 -4.01 -1.09
CA ILE A 87 -2.63 -3.62 -0.03
C ILE A 87 -1.56 -2.72 -0.64
N SER A 88 -1.16 -1.71 0.12
CA SER A 88 0.06 -0.96 -0.14
C SER A 88 0.84 -0.73 1.13
N HIS A 89 2.15 -0.56 1.01
CA HIS A 89 3.01 -0.30 2.14
C HIS A 89 4.05 0.75 1.78
N ALA A 90 4.38 1.60 2.74
CA ALA A 90 5.43 2.60 2.59
C ALA A 90 6.36 2.54 3.79
N ALA A 91 7.65 2.77 3.55
CA ALA A 91 8.57 3.00 4.65
C ALA A 91 8.41 4.43 5.12
N THR A 92 8.16 4.64 6.40
CA THR A 92 8.17 5.99 6.96
C THR A 92 9.61 6.44 7.24
N LEU A 93 9.76 7.69 7.68
CA LEU A 93 11.01 8.12 8.30
C LEU A 93 11.20 7.37 9.63
N GLY A 94 12.42 6.90 9.88
CA GLY A 94 12.78 6.16 11.10
C GLY A 94 12.42 4.67 11.08
N ASP A 95 12.09 4.13 12.24
CA ASP A 95 11.84 2.69 12.45
C ASP A 95 10.38 2.27 12.21
N MET A 96 9.50 3.23 11.93
CA MET A 96 8.08 2.98 11.72
C MET A 96 7.75 2.50 10.30
N GLN A 97 6.84 1.52 10.19
CA GLN A 97 6.43 0.92 8.93
C GLN A 97 4.92 0.93 8.78
N LEU A 98 4.45 1.41 7.63
CA LEU A 98 3.03 1.59 7.34
C LEU A 98 2.55 0.62 6.27
N CYS A 99 1.40 0.02 6.52
CA CYS A 99 0.65 -0.81 5.57
C CYS A 99 -0.81 -0.34 5.55
N VAL A 100 -1.37 -0.10 4.37
CA VAL A 100 -2.78 0.24 4.18
C VAL A 100 -3.48 -0.91 3.45
N CYS A 101 -4.73 -1.17 3.79
CA CYS A 101 -5.51 -2.27 3.23
C CYS A 101 -6.94 -1.82 2.96
N THR A 102 -7.48 -2.28 1.82
CA THR A 102 -8.92 -2.26 1.54
C THR A 102 -9.36 -3.67 1.15
N ALA A 103 -10.51 -4.12 1.67
CA ALA A 103 -11.05 -5.43 1.40
C ALA A 103 -12.58 -5.44 1.34
N SER A 104 -13.16 -6.26 0.47
CA SER A 104 -14.61 -6.39 0.32
C SER A 104 -15.03 -7.80 -0.10
N LYS A 105 -16.28 -8.18 0.20
CA LYS A 105 -16.93 -9.37 -0.39
C LYS A 105 -17.40 -9.14 -1.83
N ASP A 106 -17.46 -7.89 -2.27
CA ASP A 106 -17.88 -7.57 -3.62
C ASP A 106 -16.78 -7.99 -4.61
N ILE A 107 -16.96 -9.17 -5.18
CA ILE A 107 -16.08 -9.73 -6.22
C ILE A 107 -16.36 -9.14 -7.61
N GLY A 108 -17.42 -8.32 -7.77
CA GLY A 108 -17.76 -7.66 -9.03
C GLY A 108 -17.06 -6.31 -9.21
N ALA A 109 -16.63 -5.67 -8.13
CA ALA A 109 -15.79 -4.47 -8.17
C ALA A 109 -14.31 -4.86 -8.19
N GLU A 110 -13.43 -4.01 -8.76
CA GLU A 110 -11.97 -4.13 -8.64
C GLU A 110 -11.41 -3.05 -7.69
N TYR A 111 -10.78 -3.45 -6.58
CA TYR A 111 -10.18 -2.49 -5.64
C TYR A 111 -8.67 -2.38 -5.79
N GLY A 112 -8.21 -1.14 -5.74
CA GLY A 112 -6.81 -0.76 -5.70
C GLY A 112 -6.58 0.28 -4.62
N ILE A 113 -5.53 0.11 -3.82
CA ILE A 113 -5.09 1.13 -2.87
C ILE A 113 -3.59 1.34 -3.04
N ASP A 114 -3.16 2.60 -2.99
CA ASP A 114 -1.75 2.94 -2.92
C ASP A 114 -1.46 3.99 -1.86
N ILE A 115 -0.24 3.98 -1.36
CA ILE A 115 0.30 4.99 -0.46
C ILE A 115 1.69 5.38 -0.92
N ALA A 116 1.88 6.69 -1.14
CA ALA A 116 3.16 7.26 -1.52
C ALA A 116 3.54 8.37 -0.53
N LEU A 117 4.64 8.16 0.19
CA LEU A 117 5.14 9.13 1.16
C LEU A 117 6.12 10.09 0.48
N ARG A 118 5.75 11.36 0.42
CA ARG A 118 6.58 12.43 -0.16
C ARG A 118 7.93 12.55 0.53
N ASP A 119 7.93 12.44 1.85
CA ASP A 119 9.08 12.77 2.69
C ASP A 119 10.16 11.67 2.68
N LYS A 120 9.97 10.60 1.88
CA LYS A 120 11.02 9.61 1.64
C LYS A 120 11.78 9.98 0.35
N PRO A 121 12.94 10.67 0.44
CA PRO A 121 13.69 11.05 -0.74
C PRO A 121 14.20 9.81 -1.49
N ILE A 122 13.95 9.75 -2.80
CA ILE A 122 14.63 8.85 -3.72
C ILE A 122 16.08 9.34 -3.85
N ASN A 123 16.96 8.82 -2.99
CA ASN A 123 18.41 9.03 -2.97
C ASN A 123 18.85 10.51 -2.90
N TRP A 124 19.37 10.88 -1.73
CA TRP A 124 19.83 12.18 -1.19
C TRP A 124 20.85 13.00 -2.02
N LYS A 125 20.96 12.80 -3.34
CA LYS A 125 21.94 13.47 -4.20
C LYS A 125 21.34 14.56 -5.12
N SER A 126 20.08 14.93 -4.96
CA SER A 126 19.45 16.00 -5.76
C SER A 126 18.48 16.84 -4.94
N SER A 127 18.47 18.15 -5.16
CA SER A 127 17.46 19.05 -4.60
C SER A 127 16.06 18.71 -5.14
N PRO A 128 14.97 19.14 -4.47
CA PRO A 128 13.60 18.97 -4.95
C PRO A 128 13.39 19.39 -6.41
N GLU A 129 14.04 20.49 -6.84
CA GLU A 129 13.99 21.03 -8.20
C GLU A 129 14.62 20.06 -9.22
N VAL A 130 15.80 19.54 -8.89
CA VAL A 130 16.50 18.58 -9.76
C VAL A 130 15.72 17.27 -9.81
N PHE A 131 15.12 16.85 -8.70
CA PHE A 131 14.34 15.63 -8.63
C PHE A 131 13.07 15.72 -9.49
N ILE A 132 12.28 16.79 -9.36
CA ILE A 132 11.07 16.94 -10.18
C ILE A 132 11.39 17.09 -11.66
N SER A 133 12.49 17.78 -12.01
CA SER A 133 12.97 17.87 -13.39
C SER A 133 13.31 16.48 -13.97
N LYS A 134 14.00 15.63 -13.20
CA LYS A 134 14.30 14.24 -13.60
C LYS A 134 13.04 13.40 -13.79
N LEU A 135 12.06 13.52 -12.89
CA LEU A 135 10.78 12.82 -13.02
C LEU A 135 10.07 13.25 -14.32
N ARG A 136 10.04 14.54 -14.62
CA ARG A 136 9.45 15.10 -15.85
C ARG A 136 10.13 14.59 -17.12
N MET A 137 11.45 14.47 -17.10
CA MET A 137 12.19 13.92 -18.25
C MET A 137 11.91 12.43 -18.49
N ASN A 138 11.43 11.71 -17.48
CA ASN A 138 11.06 10.30 -17.61
C ASN A 138 9.64 10.15 -18.16
N LYS A 139 9.54 9.95 -19.48
CA LYS A 139 8.27 9.75 -20.22
C LYS A 139 7.42 8.55 -19.75
N SER A 140 7.94 7.69 -18.86
CA SER A 140 7.17 6.59 -18.27
C SER A 140 6.40 6.99 -17.00
N MET A 141 6.71 8.15 -16.39
CA MET A 141 6.17 8.56 -15.09
C MET A 141 4.83 9.31 -15.19
N GLY A 142 4.57 10.02 -16.29
CA GLY A 142 3.37 10.84 -16.44
C GLY A 142 3.07 11.21 -17.89
N THR A 143 1.84 11.65 -18.13
CA THR A 143 1.35 12.19 -19.40
C THR A 143 1.66 13.68 -19.53
N PRO A 144 1.60 14.27 -20.74
CA PRO A 144 1.76 15.72 -20.90
C PRO A 144 0.75 16.53 -20.07
N ASN A 145 -0.53 16.13 -20.08
CA ASN A 145 -1.60 16.79 -19.34
C ASN A 145 -1.36 16.81 -17.81
N GLU A 146 -0.83 15.71 -17.27
CA GLU A 146 -0.45 15.66 -15.85
C GLU A 146 0.74 16.55 -15.54
N TRP A 147 1.75 16.58 -16.42
CA TRP A 147 2.90 17.46 -16.23
C TRP A 147 2.49 18.92 -16.31
N ASP A 148 1.53 19.28 -17.16
CA ASP A 148 1.01 20.65 -17.20
C ASP A 148 0.30 21.01 -15.88
N GLN A 149 -0.53 20.12 -15.34
CA GLN A 149 -1.17 20.29 -14.03
C GLN A 149 -0.16 20.35 -12.86
N ILE A 150 0.88 19.50 -12.88
CA ILE A 150 1.94 19.49 -11.88
C ILE A 150 2.72 20.81 -11.95
N MET A 151 3.16 21.23 -13.14
CA MET A 151 3.99 22.43 -13.29
C MET A 151 3.22 23.74 -13.08
N ALA A 152 1.88 23.69 -13.10
CA ALA A 152 1.03 24.84 -12.77
C ALA A 152 0.99 25.18 -11.26
N LYS A 153 1.54 24.32 -10.38
CA LYS A 153 1.60 24.61 -8.92
C LYS A 153 2.64 25.68 -8.58
N ASN A 154 2.39 26.41 -7.49
CA ASN A 154 3.12 27.64 -7.15
C ASN A 154 4.51 27.41 -6.57
N SER A 155 4.76 26.23 -6.00
CA SER A 155 6.06 25.88 -5.42
C SER A 155 6.48 24.45 -5.77
N VAL A 156 7.79 24.18 -5.77
CA VAL A 156 8.35 22.84 -6.03
C VAL A 156 7.78 21.78 -5.08
N ASN A 157 7.53 22.15 -3.82
CA ASN A 157 6.91 21.26 -2.85
C ASN A 157 5.46 20.92 -3.22
N GLU A 158 4.67 21.89 -3.69
CA GLU A 158 3.33 21.65 -4.20
C GLU A 158 3.34 20.81 -5.49
N GLN A 159 4.31 21.06 -6.38
CA GLN A 159 4.49 20.26 -7.59
C GLN A 159 4.82 18.79 -7.23
N LEU A 160 5.67 18.57 -6.24
CA LEU A 160 5.97 17.22 -5.72
C LEU A 160 4.76 16.58 -5.04
N ASN A 161 3.96 17.34 -4.29
CA ASN A 161 2.71 16.84 -3.71
C ASN A 161 1.76 16.34 -4.81
N GLU A 162 1.57 17.15 -5.86
CA GLU A 162 0.69 16.78 -6.97
C GLU A 162 1.24 15.57 -7.75
N PHE A 163 2.56 15.49 -7.94
CA PHE A 163 3.19 14.31 -8.52
C PHE A 163 2.89 13.05 -7.71
N TYR A 164 3.10 13.06 -6.38
CA TYR A 164 2.85 11.89 -5.54
C TYR A 164 1.36 11.54 -5.45
N ARG A 165 0.46 12.53 -5.53
CA ARG A 165 -0.98 12.31 -5.66
C ARG A 165 -1.29 11.52 -6.94
N PHE A 166 -0.83 12.00 -8.09
CA PHE A 166 -1.06 11.31 -9.36
C PHE A 166 -0.42 9.93 -9.37
N TRP A 167 0.80 9.82 -8.83
CA TRP A 167 1.47 8.53 -8.66
C TRP A 167 0.61 7.53 -7.88
N ALA A 168 0.13 7.91 -6.70
CA ALA A 168 -0.69 7.02 -5.86
C ALA A 168 -2.01 6.63 -6.55
N VAL A 169 -2.67 7.57 -7.24
CA VAL A 169 -3.89 7.27 -8.00
C VAL A 169 -3.59 6.26 -9.12
N LYS A 170 -2.52 6.44 -9.90
CA LYS A 170 -2.13 5.50 -10.96
C LYS A 170 -1.80 4.13 -10.43
N GLU A 171 -0.98 4.05 -9.39
CA GLU A 171 -0.62 2.78 -8.75
C GLU A 171 -1.85 2.09 -8.17
N SER A 172 -2.82 2.83 -7.65
CA SER A 172 -4.10 2.25 -7.22
C SER A 172 -4.84 1.61 -8.39
N VAL A 173 -4.93 2.25 -9.56
CA VAL A 173 -5.56 1.67 -10.76
C VAL A 173 -4.81 0.41 -11.24
N LEU A 174 -3.47 0.45 -11.26
CA LEU A 174 -2.65 -0.72 -11.63
C LEU A 174 -2.84 -1.89 -10.66
N LYS A 175 -3.02 -1.60 -9.36
CA LYS A 175 -3.32 -2.61 -8.34
C LYS A 175 -4.76 -3.13 -8.44
N ALA A 176 -5.71 -2.30 -8.83
CA ALA A 176 -7.09 -2.72 -9.08
C ALA A 176 -7.14 -3.75 -10.21
N THR A 177 -6.51 -3.44 -11.34
CA THR A 177 -6.49 -4.31 -12.53
C THR A 177 -5.55 -5.52 -12.41
N GLY A 178 -4.58 -5.49 -11.50
CA GLY A 178 -3.55 -6.54 -11.39
C GLY A 178 -2.54 -6.55 -12.53
N ALA A 179 -2.54 -5.52 -13.39
CA ALA A 179 -1.61 -5.39 -14.52
C ALA A 179 -0.16 -5.22 -14.04
N GLY A 180 0.07 -4.67 -12.85
CA GLY A 180 1.41 -4.39 -12.34
C GLY A 180 2.17 -3.34 -13.18
N ALA A 181 3.17 -2.69 -12.57
CA ALA A 181 3.96 -1.66 -13.25
C ALA A 181 4.85 -2.22 -14.39
N SER A 182 5.09 -3.54 -14.41
CA SER A 182 5.83 -4.24 -15.46
C SER A 182 5.03 -4.38 -16.76
N ALA A 183 3.70 -4.59 -16.69
CA ALA A 183 2.87 -4.76 -17.88
C ALA A 183 2.28 -3.45 -18.40
N MET A 184 2.04 -2.48 -17.52
CA MET A 184 1.50 -1.17 -17.88
C MET A 184 2.31 -0.05 -17.25
N ARG A 185 2.89 0.81 -18.10
CA ARG A 185 3.61 2.02 -17.66
C ARG A 185 2.62 3.03 -17.06
N PRO A 186 2.95 3.73 -15.97
CA PRO A 186 2.11 4.78 -15.40
C PRO A 186 1.68 5.85 -16.40
N SER A 187 2.51 6.18 -17.40
CA SER A 187 2.17 7.13 -18.47
C SER A 187 1.08 6.66 -19.46
N ARG A 188 0.52 5.45 -19.29
CA ARG A 188 -0.66 4.99 -20.03
C ARG A 188 -1.99 5.35 -19.36
N ILE A 189 -1.93 5.81 -18.11
CA ILE A 189 -3.07 6.31 -17.36
C ILE A 189 -2.94 7.83 -17.37
N ASP A 190 -3.97 8.53 -17.82
CA ASP A 190 -4.04 9.99 -17.80
C ASP A 190 -5.02 10.42 -16.70
N ILE A 191 -4.54 11.25 -15.79
CA ILE A 191 -5.35 11.81 -14.70
C ILE A 191 -5.66 13.27 -15.02
N PHE A 192 -6.94 13.59 -14.97
CA PHE A 192 -7.43 14.96 -15.02
C PHE A 192 -8.18 15.26 -13.74
N THR A 193 -7.78 16.30 -13.01
CA THR A 193 -8.48 16.75 -11.81
C THR A 193 -8.97 18.18 -12.00
N GLU A 194 -10.30 18.35 -12.04
CA GLU A 194 -10.93 19.68 -12.07
C GLU A 194 -11.02 20.31 -10.67
N THR A 195 -10.89 19.51 -9.63
CA THR A 195 -11.02 19.93 -8.24
C THR A 195 -9.69 19.78 -7.50
N GLU A 196 -9.47 20.63 -6.51
CA GLU A 196 -8.47 20.35 -5.47
C GLU A 196 -8.70 18.95 -4.89
N HIS A 197 -7.62 18.30 -4.44
CA HIS A 197 -7.77 17.05 -3.69
C HIS A 197 -8.80 17.29 -2.60
N PRO A 198 -9.84 16.46 -2.45
CA PRO A 198 -10.70 16.58 -1.29
C PRO A 198 -9.77 16.46 -0.07
N PHE A 199 -9.56 17.56 0.65
CA PHE A 199 -8.94 17.53 1.97
C PHE A 199 -9.97 16.91 2.92
N GLU A 200 -10.29 15.64 2.71
CA GLU A 200 -10.68 14.82 3.83
C GLU A 200 -9.36 14.52 4.54
N LEU A 201 -9.04 15.35 5.53
CA LEU A 201 -8.46 14.82 6.76
C LEU A 201 -9.44 13.72 7.17
N GLY A 202 -9.27 12.50 6.65
CA GLY A 202 -9.91 11.34 7.21
C GLY A 202 -9.53 11.43 8.68
N GLY A 203 -10.51 11.76 9.52
CA GLY A 203 -10.24 12.10 10.92
C GLY A 203 -9.28 11.07 11.48
N ASP A 204 -8.28 11.50 12.24
CA ASP A 204 -7.24 10.64 12.79
C ASP A 204 -7.88 9.48 13.55
N LEU A 205 -8.17 8.40 12.83
CA LEU A 205 -8.66 7.18 13.43
C LEU A 205 -7.40 6.43 13.81
N HIS A 206 -6.79 6.87 14.90
CA HIS A 206 -5.84 6.06 15.64
C HIS A 206 -6.58 4.79 16.06
N LEU A 207 -6.50 3.75 15.23
CA LEU A 207 -6.84 2.41 15.64
C LEU A 207 -5.76 1.97 16.64
N GLU A 208 -5.86 2.43 17.89
CA GLU A 208 -5.14 1.87 19.04
C GLU A 208 -5.69 0.47 19.41
N ASP A 209 -6.35 -0.22 18.48
CA ASP A 209 -6.90 -1.52 18.74
C ASP A 209 -5.93 -2.62 18.30
N THR A 210 -4.83 -2.79 19.04
CA THR A 210 -3.93 -3.95 18.87
C THR A 210 -4.54 -5.24 19.44
N SER A 211 -5.76 -5.20 20.00
CA SER A 211 -6.37 -6.35 20.68
C SER A 211 -6.68 -7.53 19.75
N PHE A 212 -6.70 -7.32 18.43
CA PHE A 212 -6.88 -8.41 17.45
C PHE A 212 -5.59 -9.15 17.07
N LEU A 213 -4.39 -8.62 17.40
CA LEU A 213 -3.10 -9.22 17.04
C LEU A 213 -2.65 -10.32 18.00
N ILE A 214 -3.15 -10.28 19.23
CA ILE A 214 -2.80 -11.23 20.26
C ILE A 214 -4.12 -11.83 20.69
N GLY A 215 -4.47 -12.98 20.10
CA GLY A 215 -5.42 -13.86 20.77
C GLY A 215 -4.90 -14.06 22.18
N LYS A 216 -5.64 -13.62 23.19
CA LYS A 216 -5.39 -14.09 24.55
C LYS A 216 -5.50 -15.61 24.47
N SER A 217 -4.36 -16.29 24.41
CA SER A 217 -4.27 -17.64 24.94
C SER A 217 -4.53 -17.50 26.42
N THR A 218 -5.80 -17.57 26.79
CA THR A 218 -6.20 -17.85 28.17
C THR A 218 -5.73 -19.27 28.45
N CYS A 219 -4.63 -19.38 29.19
CA CYS A 219 -4.53 -20.42 30.21
C CYS A 219 -5.25 -19.89 31.46
#